data_AF-A0A3S3MNI1-F1
#
_entry.id   AF-A0A3S3MNI1-F1
#
_cell.length_a   1.000
_cell.length_b   1.000
_cell.length_c   1.000
_cell.angle_alpha   90.00
_cell.angle_beta   90.00
_cell.angle_gamma   90.00
#
_symmetry.space_group_name_H-M   'P 1'
#
loop_
_entity.id
_entity.type
_entity.pdbx_description
1 polymer ?
#
loop_
_entity_poly.entity_id
_entity_poly.type
_entity_poly.pdbx_seq_one_letter_code
_entity_poly.pdbx_strand_id
1 'polypeptide(L)' 'HVFMPRDPELQAHIEGIIAEVAQLEGQPLLGFRDVPVDNSSLSKAPDIAASEPVQRQVFLGRGAEIESD' A
#
# COMPACT_ATOMS: atom_id res chain seq x y z
N HIS A 1 -0.82 -2.44 -6.13
CA HIS A 1 -0.30 -2.90 -4.83
C HIS A 1 1.03 -2.20 -4.60
N VAL A 2 1.44 -2.00 -3.35
CA VAL A 2 2.62 -1.22 -2.98
C VAL A 2 3.44 -1.97 -1.93
N PHE A 3 4.76 -1.83 -2.01
CA PHE A 3 5.69 -2.27 -0.98
C PHE A 3 6.06 -1.09 -0.10
N MET A 4 5.96 -1.27 1.21
CA MET A 4 6.19 -0.23 2.21
C MET A 4 7.29 -0.65 3.19
N PRO A 5 7.98 0.33 3.82
CA PRO A 5 8.84 0.08 4.96
C PRO A 5 8.07 -0.58 6.12
N ARG A 6 8.77 -1.28 7.01
CA ARG A 6 8.15 -1.87 8.23
C ARG A 6 7.80 -0.86 9.31
N ASP A 7 8.45 0.30 9.27
CA ASP A 7 8.24 1.36 10.25
C ASP A 7 6.81 1.95 10.10
N PRO A 8 5.98 1.88 11.16
CA PRO A 8 4.60 2.39 11.11
C PRO A 8 4.52 3.90 10.88
N GLU A 9 5.51 4.69 11.32
CA GLU A 9 5.52 6.14 11.09
C GLU A 9 5.77 6.44 9.61
N LEU A 10 6.71 5.72 8.98
CA LEU A 10 6.95 5.83 7.55
C LEU A 10 5.75 5.33 6.72
N GLN A 11 5.09 4.26 7.16
CA GLN A 11 3.87 3.78 6.51
C GLN A 11 2.77 4.85 6.53
N ALA A 12 2.48 5.43 7.70
CA ALA A 12 1.48 6.49 7.83
C ALA A 12 1.81 7.72 6.97
N HIS A 13 3.09 8.09 6.89
CA HIS A 13 3.54 9.18 6.03
C HIS A 13 3.29 8.89 4.54
N ILE A 14 3.66 7.69 4.08
CA ILE A 14 3.44 7.26 2.69
C ILE A 14 1.94 7.18 2.36
N GLU A 15 1.12 6.65 3.27
CA GLU A 15 -0.34 6.61 3.10
C GLU A 15 -0.94 8.02 2.97
N GLY A 16 -0.41 8.99 3.74
CA GLY A 16 -0.78 10.40 3.63
C GLY A 16 -0.47 10.98 2.25
N ILE A 17 0.74 10.74 1.72
CA ILE A 17 1.13 11.17 0.37
C ILE A 17 0.21 10.56 -0.69
N ILE A 18 -0.08 9.26 -0.58
CA ILE A 18 -0.98 8.57 -1.52
C ILE A 18 -2.39 9.19 -1.47
N ALA A 19 -2.90 9.51 -0.28
CA ALA A 19 -4.20 10.15 -0.12
C ALA A 19 -4.24 11.57 -0.72
N GLU A 20 -3.20 12.36 -0.50
CA GLU A 20 -3.06 13.70 -1.06
C GLU A 20 -3.04 13.67 -2.59
N VAL A 21 -2.21 12.81 -3.18
CA VAL A 21 -2.11 12.66 -4.64
C VAL A 21 -3.42 12.14 -5.23
N ALA A 22 -4.06 11.15 -4.61
CA ALA A 22 -5.36 10.65 -5.05
C ALA A 22 -6.41 11.78 -5.10
N GLN A 23 -6.43 12.65 -4.08
CA GLN A 23 -7.31 13.81 -4.06
C GLN A 23 -6.98 14.83 -5.17
N LEU A 24 -5.70 15.13 -5.41
CA LEU A 24 -5.27 16.05 -6.46
C LEU A 24 -5.63 15.55 -7.87
N GLU A 25 -5.55 14.24 -8.09
CA GLU A 25 -5.91 13.57 -9.35
C GLU A 25 -7.43 13.31 -9.48
N GLY A 26 -8.24 13.74 -8.50
CA GLY A 26 -9.70 13.54 -8.52
C GLY A 26 -10.13 12.08 -8.40
N GLN A 27 -9.26 11.21 -7.88
CA GLN A 27 -9.52 9.78 -7.69
C GLN A 27 -9.96 9.50 -6.24
N PRO A 28 -11.20 9.01 -6.02
CA PRO A 28 -11.65 8.70 -4.66
C PRO A 28 -10.81 7.59 -4.02
N LEU A 29 -10.17 7.84 -2.89
CA LEU A 29 -9.51 6.79 -2.13
C LEU A 29 -10.54 5.96 -1.36
N LEU A 30 -10.69 4.69 -1.71
CA LEU A 30 -11.59 3.75 -1.03
C LEU A 30 -10.97 3.14 0.23
N GLY A 31 -9.64 3.05 0.28
CA GLY A 31 -8.89 2.68 1.47
C GLY A 31 -7.64 1.83 1.21
N PHE A 32 -6.94 1.52 2.29
CA PHE A 32 -5.78 0.63 2.32
C PHE A 32 -6.17 -0.72 2.89
N ARG A 33 -5.52 -1.78 2.40
CA ARG A 33 -5.68 -3.14 2.91
C ARG A 33 -4.33 -3.80 3.10
N ASP A 34 -4.12 -4.32 4.29
CA ASP A 34 -3.01 -5.23 4.56
C ASP A 34 -3.19 -6.54 3.81
N VAL A 35 -2.15 -6.94 3.07
CA VAL A 35 -2.15 -8.23 2.41
C VAL A 35 -1.79 -9.28 3.45
N PRO A 36 -2.64 -10.29 3.70
CA PRO A 36 -2.27 -11.39 4.56
C PRO A 36 -1.11 -12.14 3.92
N VAL A 37 0.04 -12.15 4.60
CA VAL A 37 1.25 -12.85 4.19
C VAL A 37 1.50 -14.02 5.13
N ASP A 38 1.75 -15.20 4.56
CA ASP A 38 2.28 -16.34 5.31
C ASP A 38 3.78 -16.46 5.04
N ASN A 39 4.57 -16.03 6.02
CA ASN A 39 6.03 -15.98 5.91
C ASN A 39 6.68 -17.28 6.39
N SER A 40 5.90 -18.35 6.64
CA SER A 40 6.40 -19.62 7.15
C SER A 40 7.43 -20.29 6.23
N SER A 41 7.35 -20.02 4.93
CA SER A 41 8.22 -20.60 3.90
C SER A 41 9.44 -19.72 3.53
N LEU A 42 9.57 -18.53 4.12
CA LEU A 42 10.72 -17.65 3.88
C LEU A 42 11.93 -18.08 4.73
N SER A 43 13.13 -17.90 4.18
CA SER A 43 14.39 -18.14 4.90
C SER A 43 14.42 -17.28 6.17
N LYS A 44 14.49 -17.93 7.34
CA LYS A 44 14.59 -17.28 8.67
C LYS A 44 15.94 -16.59 8.93
N ALA A 45 16.78 -16.45 7.90
CA ALA A 45 18.04 -15.75 8.03
C ALA A 45 17.76 -14.28 8.41
N PRO A 46 18.37 -13.77 9.49
CA PRO A 46 18.00 -12.48 10.08
C PRO A 46 18.11 -11.31 9.10
N ASP A 47 19.10 -11.33 8.20
CA ASP A 47 19.29 -10.28 7.19
C ASP A 47 18.18 -10.28 6.13
N ILE A 48 17.68 -11.47 5.75
CA ILE A 48 16.61 -11.63 4.76
C ILE A 48 15.27 -11.25 5.40
N ALA A 49 15.02 -11.74 6.61
CA ALA A 49 13.80 -11.44 7.36
C ALA A 49 13.69 -9.95 7.74
N ALA A 50 14.80 -9.23 7.92
CA ALA A 50 14.78 -7.79 8.19
C ALA A 50 14.51 -6.95 6.92
N SER A 51 14.89 -7.45 5.75
CA SER A 51 14.75 -6.74 4.47
C SER A 51 13.37 -6.87 3.81
N GLU A 52 12.51 -7.75 4.32
CA GLU A 52 11.22 -8.02 3.69
C GLU A 52 10.27 -6.81 3.85
N PRO A 53 9.71 -6.28 2.75
CA PRO A 53 8.80 -5.14 2.78
C PRO A 53 7.41 -5.55 3.29
N VAL A 54 6.66 -4.58 3.79
CA VAL A 54 5.22 -4.76 4.07
C VAL A 54 4.46 -4.57 2.76
N GLN A 55 3.69 -5.57 2.35
CA GLN A 55 2.85 -5.47 1.16
C GLN A 55 1.46 -4.93 1.53
N ARG A 56 1.07 -3.83 0.88
CA ARG A 56 -0.27 -3.26 1.01
C ARG A 56 -0.98 -3.11 -0.33
N GLN A 57 -2.30 -3.10 -0.28
CA GLN A 57 -3.17 -2.74 -1.40
C GLN A 57 -3.79 -1.38 -1.15
N VAL A 58 -3.87 -0.57 -2.20
CA VAL A 58 -4.58 0.71 -2.22
C VAL A 58 -5.75 0.55 -3.18
N PHE A 59 -6.95 0.89 -2.73
CA PHE A 59 -8.15 0.86 -3.56
C PHE A 59 -8.54 2.28 -3.92
N LEU A 60 -8.59 2.56 -5.21
CA LEU A 60 -9.03 3.84 -5.76
C LEU A 60 -10.33 3.61 -6.52
N GLY A 61 -11.29 4.49 -6.32
CA GLY A 61 -12.52 4.56 -7.06
C GLY A 61 -12.27 5.13 -8.45
N ARG A 62 -13.14 4.76 -9.39
CA ARG A 62 -13.14 5.37 -10.72
C ARG A 62 -13.49 6.85 -10.60
N GLY A 63 -12.72 7.70 -11.28
CA GLY A 63 -13.03 9.13 -11.39
C GLY A 63 -14.38 9.35 -12.06
N ALA A 64 -15.11 10.37 -11.62
CA ALA A 64 -16.47 10.65 -12.10
C ALA A 64 -16.54 10.89 -13.63
N GLU A 65 -15.46 11.37 -14.22
CA GLU A 65 -15.36 11.75 -15.64
C GLU A 65 -14.98 10.59 -16.57
N ILE A 66 -14.64 9.41 -16.02
CA ILE A 66 -14.24 8.25 -16.82
C ILE A 66 -15.47 7.39 -17.09
N GLU A 67 -15.95 7.32 -18.33
CA GLU A 67 -17.07 6.44 -18.70
C GLU A 67 -16.70 4.95 -18.59
N SER A 68 -17.69 4.11 -18.33
CA SER A 68 -17.54 2.65 -18.44
C SER A 68 -17.87 2.24 -19.87
N ASP A 69 -17.09 1.30 -20.42
CA ASP A 69 -17.52 0.50 -21.58
C ASP A 69 -18.79 -0.31 -21.27
#